data_AF-A0A2I0QF76-F1
#
_entry.id   AF-A0A2I0QF76-F1
#
_cell.length_a   1.000
_cell.length_b   1.000
_cell.length_c   1.000
_cell.angle_alpha   90.00
_cell.angle_beta   90.00
_cell.angle_gamma   90.00
#
_symmetry.space_group_name_H-M   'P 1'
#
loop_
_entity.id
_entity.type
_entity.pdbx_description
1 polymer ?
#
loop_
_entity_poly.entity_id
_entity_poly.type
_entity_poly.pdbx_seq_one_letter_code
_entity_poly.pdbx_strand_id
1 'polypeptide(L)'
;MNGKPVFGMPGNPTSCLMNAYIFLLPALRKMAHLPFERKIVKVKMSEKFISKSDRHLFVTVKLENGYAKMVFKTSGAITSMSEADGFIEIPTDKKVIEMSEEVEVNLFEIF
;
A
#
# COMPACT_ATOMS: atom_id res chain seq x y z
N MET A 1 21.98 -10.20 11.98
CA MET A 1 23.45 -10.13 12.05
C MET A 1 23.89 -10.23 13.51
N ASN A 2 24.73 -11.22 13.85
CA ASN A 2 25.23 -11.45 15.22
C ASN A 2 24.12 -11.49 16.28
N GLY A 3 23.08 -12.29 16.03
CA GLY A 3 21.92 -12.42 16.93
C GLY A 3 20.91 -11.27 16.89
N LYS A 4 21.18 -10.18 16.15
CA LYS A 4 20.24 -9.05 16.00
C LYS A 4 19.43 -9.18 14.70
N PRO A 5 18.12 -8.91 14.72
CA PRO A 5 17.34 -8.83 13.49
C PRO A 5 17.87 -7.69 12.61
N VAL A 6 17.92 -7.91 11.30
CA VAL A 6 18.34 -6.91 10.31
C VAL A 6 17.26 -6.83 9.25
N PHE A 7 16.83 -5.61 8.94
CA PHE A 7 15.81 -5.33 7.93
C PHE A 7 16.45 -4.53 6.78
N GLY A 8 16.64 -5.18 5.64
CA GLY A 8 17.24 -4.56 4.45
C GLY A 8 16.18 -3.87 3.61
N MET A 9 16.42 -2.60 3.27
CA MET A 9 15.46 -1.76 2.54
C MET A 9 15.96 -1.41 1.14
N PRO A 10 15.04 -1.27 0.16
CA PRO A 10 15.40 -0.77 -1.16
C PRO A 10 15.83 0.71 -1.09
N GLY A 11 16.75 1.11 -1.96
CA GLY A 11 17.23 2.51 -2.02
C GLY A 11 16.20 3.51 -2.55
N ASN A 12 15.12 3.05 -3.18
CA ASN A 12 14.03 3.91 -3.66
C ASN A 12 13.10 4.30 -2.48
N PRO A 13 12.87 5.61 -2.22
CA PRO A 13 12.07 6.05 -1.07
C PRO A 13 10.63 5.53 -1.05
N THR A 14 9.95 5.50 -2.19
CA THR A 14 8.56 5.02 -2.27
C THR A 14 8.47 3.53 -1.94
N SER A 15 9.38 2.72 -2.48
CA SER A 15 9.46 1.29 -2.19
C SER A 15 9.89 1.03 -0.73
N CYS A 16 10.78 1.86 -0.19
CA CYS A 16 11.22 1.80 1.19
C CYS A 16 10.02 2.04 2.13
N LEU A 17 9.30 3.14 1.94
CA LEU A 17 8.16 3.47 2.79
C LEU A 17 7.04 2.41 2.69
N MET A 18 6.76 1.90 1.49
CA MET A 18 5.80 0.81 1.30
C MET A 18 6.22 -0.46 2.06
N ASN A 19 7.48 -0.89 1.93
CA ASN A 19 8.00 -2.05 2.67
C ASN A 19 7.99 -1.83 4.19
N ALA A 20 8.15 -0.59 4.65
CA ALA A 20 8.09 -0.27 6.07
C ALA A 20 6.68 -0.53 6.61
N TYR A 21 5.63 -0.09 5.91
CA TYR A 21 4.24 -0.34 6.32
C TYR A 21 3.86 -1.83 6.24
N ILE A 22 4.26 -2.52 5.16
CA ILE A 22 3.84 -3.90 4.93
C ILE A 22 4.53 -4.89 5.87
N PHE A 23 5.82 -4.65 6.20
CA PHE A 23 6.65 -5.62 6.90
C PHE A 23 7.25 -5.10 8.20
N LEU A 24 7.88 -3.91 8.17
CA LEU A 24 8.64 -3.41 9.33
C LEU A 24 7.71 -3.05 10.50
N LEU A 25 6.64 -2.30 10.24
CA LEU A 25 5.68 -1.86 11.25
C LEU A 25 5.02 -3.06 11.98
N PRO A 26 4.48 -4.08 11.28
CA PRO A 26 3.98 -5.29 11.94
C PRO A 26 5.06 -6.00 12.76
N ALA A 27 6.30 -6.10 12.25
CA ALA A 27 7.39 -6.73 12.96
C ALA A 27 7.75 -5.98 14.25
N LEU A 28 7.83 -4.65 14.20
CA LEU A 28 8.11 -3.80 15.36
C LEU A 28 7.01 -3.90 16.41
N ARG A 29 5.73 -3.81 16.01
CA ARG A 29 4.60 -3.98 16.95
C ARG A 29 4.62 -5.35 17.62
N LYS A 30 4.89 -6.41 16.84
CA LYS A 30 5.02 -7.76 17.37
C LYS A 30 6.17 -7.88 18.38
N MET A 31 7.34 -7.31 18.07
CA MET A 31 8.48 -7.29 19.00
C MET A 31 8.19 -6.50 20.28
N ALA A 32 7.38 -5.45 20.18
CA ALA A 32 6.93 -4.64 21.31
C ALA A 32 5.75 -5.27 22.09
N HIS A 33 5.25 -6.43 21.68
CA HIS A 33 4.02 -7.06 22.21
C HIS A 33 2.79 -6.13 22.13
N LEU A 34 2.75 -5.26 21.11
CA LEU A 34 1.61 -4.38 20.84
C LEU A 34 0.69 -5.01 19.79
N PRO A 35 -0.64 -4.81 19.89
CA PRO A 35 -1.56 -5.26 18.87
C PRO A 35 -1.28 -4.53 17.55
N PHE A 36 -1.41 -5.27 16.45
CA PHE A 36 -1.31 -4.71 15.11
C PHE A 36 -2.47 -5.25 14.28
N GLU A 37 -3.35 -4.35 13.87
CA GLU A 37 -4.43 -4.62 12.96
C GLU A 37 -4.38 -3.59 11.84
N ARG A 38 -4.49 -4.06 10.60
CA ARG A 38 -4.57 -3.15 9.46
C ARG A 38 -5.96 -2.52 9.46
N LYS A 39 -6.02 -1.19 9.39
CA LYS A 39 -7.27 -0.48 9.15
C LYS A 39 -7.64 -0.62 7.68
N ILE A 40 -8.65 -1.43 7.40
CA ILE A 40 -9.13 -1.69 6.05
C ILE A 40 -10.50 -1.05 5.87
N VAL A 41 -10.69 -0.34 4.75
CA VAL A 41 -11.99 0.19 4.34
C VAL A 41 -12.36 -0.33 2.95
N LYS A 42 -13.65 -0.59 2.75
CA LYS A 42 -14.21 -0.99 1.46
C LYS A 42 -14.77 0.23 0.76
N VAL A 43 -14.26 0.52 -0.43
CA VAL A 43 -14.67 1.66 -1.24
C VAL A 43 -14.65 1.28 -2.71
N LYS A 44 -15.38 2.04 -3.52
CA LYS A 44 -15.43 1.81 -4.96
C LYS A 44 -14.27 2.49 -5.67
N MET A 45 -13.70 1.86 -6.69
CA MET A 45 -12.70 2.51 -7.54
C MET A 45 -13.33 3.62 -8.38
N SER A 46 -12.66 4.78 -8.46
CA SER A 46 -13.11 5.90 -9.28
C SER A 46 -12.91 5.70 -10.78
N GLU A 47 -11.99 4.81 -11.15
CA GLU A 47 -11.58 4.57 -12.54
C GLU A 47 -11.15 3.12 -12.75
N LYS A 48 -11.14 2.69 -14.01
CA LYS A 48 -10.64 1.37 -14.41
C LYS A 48 -9.12 1.31 -14.26
N PHE A 49 -8.61 0.24 -13.69
CA PHE A 49 -7.18 -0.06 -13.64
C PHE A 49 -6.87 -1.36 -14.38
N ILE A 50 -5.81 -1.34 -15.19
CA ILE A 50 -5.30 -2.52 -15.89
C ILE A 50 -3.86 -2.75 -15.43
N SER A 51 -3.63 -3.84 -14.69
CA SER A 51 -2.28 -4.27 -14.31
C SER A 51 -1.54 -4.78 -15.55
N LYS A 52 -0.36 -4.19 -15.80
CA LYS A 52 0.60 -4.65 -16.81
C LYS A 52 1.71 -5.52 -16.21
N SER A 53 1.63 -5.83 -14.92
CA SER A 53 2.67 -6.55 -14.20
C SER A 53 2.26 -7.98 -13.90
N ASP A 54 3.21 -8.90 -14.04
CA ASP A 54 3.07 -10.29 -13.59
C ASP A 54 3.47 -10.47 -12.11
N ARG A 55 3.43 -9.38 -11.33
CA ARG A 55 3.79 -9.35 -9.91
C ARG A 55 2.62 -8.87 -9.07
N HIS A 56 2.63 -9.26 -7.81
CA HIS A 56 1.73 -8.69 -6.82
C HIS A 56 2.00 -7.18 -6.70
N LEU A 57 0.97 -6.36 -6.91
CA LEU A 57 1.11 -4.91 -6.89
C LEU A 57 0.51 -4.33 -5.62
N PHE A 58 1.24 -3.38 -5.04
CA PHE A 58 0.75 -2.46 -4.03
C PHE A 58 0.58 -1.09 -4.68
N VAL A 59 -0.67 -0.67 -4.88
CA VAL A 59 -1.01 0.58 -5.56
C VAL A 59 -1.54 1.57 -4.54
N THR A 60 -0.88 2.72 -4.43
CA THR A 60 -1.29 3.80 -3.52
C THR A 60 -2.55 4.48 -4.04
N VAL A 61 -3.48 4.74 -3.12
CA VAL A 61 -4.77 5.38 -3.42
C VAL A 61 -5.04 6.51 -2.44
N LYS A 62 -5.79 7.48 -2.92
CA LYS A 62 -6.38 8.57 -2.13
C LYS A 62 -7.89 8.38 -2.11
N LEU A 63 -8.50 8.61 -0.95
CA LEU A 63 -9.93 8.54 -0.75
C LEU A 63 -10.54 9.91 -1.02
N GLU A 64 -11.29 10.04 -2.12
CA GLU A 64 -11.95 11.28 -2.51
C GLU A 64 -13.42 11.01 -2.83
N ASN A 65 -14.33 11.76 -2.20
CA ASN A 65 -15.78 11.65 -2.41
C ASN A 65 -16.36 10.22 -2.25
N GLY A 66 -15.77 9.42 -1.36
CA GLY A 66 -16.20 8.03 -1.13
C GLY A 66 -15.67 7.01 -2.15
N TYR A 67 -14.75 7.42 -3.04
CA TYR A 67 -14.08 6.55 -3.99
C TYR A 67 -12.59 6.44 -3.71
N ALA A 68 -12.00 5.30 -4.07
CA ALA A 68 -10.55 5.14 -4.17
C ALA A 68 -10.07 5.62 -5.55
N LYS A 69 -9.19 6.62 -5.55
CA LYS A 69 -8.51 7.14 -6.73
C LYS A 69 -7.04 6.81 -6.66
N MET A 70 -6.46 6.31 -7.76
CA MET A 70 -5.04 5.97 -7.77
C MET A 70 -4.18 7.23 -7.73
N VAL A 71 -3.13 7.19 -6.90
CA VAL A 71 -2.10 8.23 -6.91
C VAL A 71 -1.00 7.78 -7.87
N PHE A 72 -1.03 8.29 -9.12
CA PHE A 72 -0.13 7.85 -10.17
C PHE A 72 1.34 8.26 -9.91
N LYS A 73 2.24 7.32 -10.22
CA LYS A 73 3.69 7.43 -10.02
C LYS A 73 4.39 8.03 -11.23
N THR A 74 5.28 8.98 -10.97
CA THR A 74 6.65 8.90 -11.51
C THR A 74 7.49 8.17 -10.46
N SER A 75 8.24 7.14 -10.85
CA SER A 75 8.86 6.10 -10.01
C SER A 75 9.85 6.56 -8.91
N GLY A 76 10.09 7.86 -8.76
CA GLY A 76 10.93 8.45 -7.70
C GLY A 76 10.22 9.49 -6.83
N ALA A 77 8.93 9.76 -7.05
CA ALA A 77 8.25 10.84 -6.38
C ALA A 77 7.62 10.36 -5.06
N ILE A 78 8.27 10.72 -3.94
CA ILE A 78 7.72 10.59 -2.57
C ILE A 78 6.30 11.17 -2.48
N THR A 79 5.99 12.17 -3.33
CA THR A 79 4.67 12.81 -3.43
C THR A 79 3.52 11.82 -3.58
N SER A 80 3.71 10.74 -4.34
CA SER A 80 2.68 9.70 -4.51
C SER A 80 2.29 9.00 -3.21
N MET A 81 3.23 8.91 -2.27
CA MET A 81 2.98 8.35 -0.95
C MET A 81 2.49 9.43 0.02
N SER A 82 3.00 10.66 -0.10
CA SER A 82 2.58 11.79 0.75
C SER A 82 1.12 12.19 0.54
N GLU A 83 0.58 12.00 -0.66
CA GLU A 83 -0.81 12.34 -0.99
C GLU A 83 -1.77 11.14 -0.85
N ALA A 84 -1.26 9.95 -0.55
CA ALA A 84 -2.06 8.74 -0.45
C ALA A 84 -2.61 8.55 0.97
N ASP A 85 -3.88 8.17 1.07
CA ASP A 85 -4.52 7.77 2.33
C ASP A 85 -4.27 6.29 2.64
N GLY A 86 -3.90 5.50 1.62
CA GLY A 86 -3.67 4.07 1.77
C GLY A 86 -3.19 3.40 0.49
N PHE A 87 -3.30 2.07 0.45
CA PHE A 87 -2.98 1.27 -0.72
C PHE A 87 -3.94 0.09 -0.90
N ILE A 88 -4.09 -0.35 -2.15
CA ILE A 88 -4.78 -1.58 -2.52
C ILE A 88 -3.76 -2.66 -2.90
N GLU A 89 -4.11 -3.91 -2.64
CA GLU A 89 -3.34 -5.09 -3.03
C GLU A 89 -3.99 -5.70 -4.28
N ILE A 90 -3.19 -5.91 -5.33
CA ILE A 90 -3.67 -6.46 -6.60
C ILE A 90 -2.94 -7.78 -6.87
N PRO A 91 -3.62 -8.93 -6.63
CA PRO A 91 -3.04 -10.26 -6.82
C PRO A 91 -2.69 -10.50 -8.29
N THR A 92 -1.73 -11.40 -8.54
CA THR A 92 -1.16 -11.63 -9.88
C THR A 92 -2.16 -12.14 -10.91
N ASP A 93 -3.24 -12.78 -10.47
CA ASP A 93 -4.35 -13.28 -11.28
C ASP A 93 -5.36 -12.17 -11.64
N LYS A 94 -5.39 -11.06 -10.90
CA LYS A 94 -6.32 -9.94 -11.14
C LYS A 94 -5.67 -8.87 -12.03
N LYS A 95 -5.90 -8.99 -13.33
CA LYS A 95 -5.36 -8.04 -14.33
C LYS A 95 -6.18 -6.77 -14.49
N VAL A 96 -7.45 -6.78 -14.10
CA VAL A 96 -8.36 -5.65 -14.31
C VAL A 96 -9.14 -5.41 -13.03
N ILE A 97 -9.25 -4.13 -12.67
CA ILE A 97 -10.21 -3.63 -11.69
C ILE A 97 -11.12 -2.66 -12.45
N GLU A 98 -12.42 -2.96 -12.49
CA GLU A 98 -13.38 -2.14 -13.21
C GLU A 98 -13.74 -0.87 -12.43
N MET A 99 -14.19 0.15 -13.15
CA MET A 99 -14.74 1.35 -12.51
C MET A 99 -15.93 0.96 -11.62
N SER A 100 -16.03 1.58 -10.46
CA SER A 100 -17.05 1.28 -9.43
C SER A 100 -16.97 -0.12 -8.80
N GLU A 101 -15.96 -0.92 -9.12
CA GLU A 101 -15.69 -2.17 -8.41
C GLU A 101 -15.27 -1.87 -6.96
N GLU A 102 -15.79 -2.65 -6.02
CA GLU A 102 -15.42 -2.53 -4.61
C GLU A 102 -14.02 -3.12 -4.38
N VAL A 103 -13.17 -2.35 -3.71
CA VAL A 103 -11.81 -2.73 -3.35
C VAL A 103 -11.57 -2.52 -1.86
N GLU A 104 -10.65 -3.31 -1.31
CA GLU A 104 -10.17 -3.16 0.06
C GLU A 104 -8.94 -2.26 0.08
N VAL A 105 -9.07 -1.11 0.74
CA VAL A 105 -8.00 -0.14 0.93
C VAL A 105 -7.41 -0.31 2.32
N ASN A 106 -6.12 -0.65 2.37
CA ASN A 106 -5.33 -0.63 3.59
C ASN A 106 -4.91 0.81 3.85
N LEU A 107 -5.47 1.44 4.89
CA LEU A 107 -5.14 2.82 5.24
C LEU A 107 -3.72 2.90 5.80
N PHE A 108 -2.99 3.93 5.40
CA PHE A 108 -1.81 4.34 6.14
C PHE A 108 -2.31 4.91 7.48
N GLU A 109 -1.73 4.49 8.59
CA GLU A 109 -2.15 4.97 9.92
C GLU A 109 -1.97 6.49 9.98
N ILE A 110 -3.09 7.22 10.00
CA ILE A 110 -3.13 8.63 10.44
C ILE A 110 -2.91 8.58 11.96
N PHE A 111 -1.76 9.06 12.40
CA PHE A 111 -1.42 9.22 13.82
C PHE A 111 -2.36 10.19 14.52
#